data_AF-A0A925X030-F1
#
_entry.id   AF-A0A925X030-F1
#
_cell.length_a   1.000
_cell.length_b   1.000
_cell.length_c   1.000
_cell.angle_alpha   90.00
_cell.angle_beta   90.00
_cell.angle_gamma   90.00
#
_symmetry.space_group_name_H-M   'P 1'
#
loop_
_entity.id
_entity.type
_entity.pdbx_description
1 polymer ?
#
loop_
_entity_poly.entity_id
_entity_poly.type
_entity_poly.pdbx_seq_one_letter_code
_entity_poly.pdbx_strand_id
1 'polypeptide(L)'
;MRKQHNPKFYALCGAMGLIAGVSPALAVNLLLNPGFESPAAADPDDPNVSSQVAGWSFLGDTKRSKFHGSHDAGGLWNVWLKTFIDQTGGVQQTVSAQPGGQYTLSAWHWFEANTGDTESILRMQLTWLDGGGSATGTPAIFTLDPTGQLPVNAWAQNSLQATAPAGTASVRVFLGYDFGGNGSGPVSAFWDDAILDGPGTAPSAAQWAPTTSGDWNIAGNWVSGTIPNSIGAQADFLAGVTAPTTVYSNLPVTVGTINFNNSNTFVITGAGSITLQATAGNAFINVQSGSHKINLPLTIASSTTLNVAAGTTLRISDPVTINTGRVLSQTGPGTVLYESIVNVQGAAGLILGSTTHMAALNLAATGNATLSVNGSRVLKTDSLSVGANSRLDLNDNDMIVASGNYATITNLIRTARNAGAWNQPGITSSTAAAAVPKNKTLGTLTGAEFHTAQGAAALFDGFTVANSDILVKYTYYGDVDFNGLVDFDDYSRIDAGFNNNRTG
;
A
#
# COMPACT_ATOMS: atom_id res chain seq x y z
N MET A 1 0.36 -73.70 -5.69
CA MET A 1 -0.62 -72.63 -5.95
C MET A 1 -1.39 -72.37 -4.65
N ARG A 2 -1.51 -71.08 -4.23
CA ARG A 2 -2.57 -70.41 -3.41
C ARG A 2 -3.24 -71.22 -2.26
N LYS A 3 -3.56 -70.70 -1.07
CA LYS A 3 -3.56 -69.40 -0.37
C LYS A 3 -4.15 -69.66 1.04
N GLN A 4 -3.97 -68.70 1.96
CA GLN A 4 -4.79 -68.37 3.16
C GLN A 4 -4.73 -69.32 4.39
N HIS A 5 -4.28 -68.92 5.59
CA HIS A 5 -4.68 -67.87 6.57
C HIS A 5 -5.93 -68.17 7.42
N ASN A 6 -5.72 -68.51 8.70
CA ASN A 6 -6.12 -67.76 9.93
C ASN A 6 -5.75 -68.59 11.20
N PRO A 7 -5.48 -68.00 12.39
CA PRO A 7 -6.55 -67.52 13.28
C PRO A 7 -6.24 -66.26 14.16
N LYS A 8 -7.28 -65.82 14.89
CA LYS A 8 -7.43 -64.60 15.72
C LYS A 8 -6.79 -64.72 17.13
N PHE A 9 -6.36 -63.61 17.75
CA PHE A 9 -6.95 -63.02 18.98
C PHE A 9 -6.20 -61.80 19.58
N TYR A 10 -7.02 -60.84 20.05
CA TYR A 10 -6.89 -59.78 21.08
C TYR A 10 -5.89 -58.60 21.02
N ALA A 11 -6.44 -57.45 21.44
CA ALA A 11 -5.95 -56.09 21.35
C ALA A 11 -5.09 -55.66 22.56
N LEU A 12 -4.20 -54.69 22.34
CA LEU A 12 -3.78 -53.75 23.38
C LEU A 12 -3.63 -52.34 22.80
N CYS A 13 -4.11 -51.39 23.58
CA CYS A 13 -4.27 -49.96 23.31
C CYS A 13 -2.93 -49.24 23.07
N GLY A 14 -2.88 -48.37 22.06
CA GLY A 14 -1.80 -47.42 21.83
C GLY A 14 -2.35 -46.23 21.06
N ALA A 15 -2.81 -45.21 21.79
CA ALA A 15 -3.25 -43.94 21.22
C ALA A 15 -2.06 -43.24 20.55
N MET A 16 -1.92 -43.40 19.23
CA MET A 16 -1.11 -42.48 18.43
C MET A 16 -1.92 -41.21 18.21
N GLY A 17 -1.56 -40.16 18.94
CA GLY A 17 -2.07 -38.82 18.70
C GLY A 17 -1.79 -38.43 17.25
N LEU A 18 -2.85 -38.23 16.47
CA LEU A 18 -2.79 -37.44 15.26
C LEU A 18 -2.52 -36.00 15.71
N ILE A 19 -1.24 -35.62 15.81
CA ILE A 19 -0.88 -34.21 15.71
C ILE A 19 -1.11 -33.89 14.24
N ALA A 20 -2.29 -33.39 13.90
CA ALA A 20 -2.52 -32.67 12.67
C ALA A 20 -1.65 -31.42 12.73
N GLY A 21 -0.38 -31.56 12.34
CA GLY A 21 0.48 -30.44 12.06
C GLY A 21 -0.19 -29.65 10.96
N VAL A 22 -0.71 -28.47 11.31
CA VAL A 22 -1.16 -27.48 10.36
C VAL A 22 0.01 -27.24 9.42
N SER A 23 -0.08 -27.74 8.19
CA SER A 23 0.91 -27.42 7.15
C SER A 23 0.82 -25.91 6.97
N PRO A 24 1.88 -25.13 7.24
CA PRO A 24 1.85 -23.72 6.88
C PRO A 24 1.56 -23.63 5.38
N ALA A 25 0.66 -22.71 5.01
CA ALA A 25 0.31 -22.45 3.63
C ALA A 25 1.59 -22.35 2.79
N LEU A 26 1.71 -23.17 1.74
CA LEU A 26 2.82 -23.09 0.80
C LEU A 26 2.71 -21.72 0.11
N ALA A 27 3.71 -20.86 0.29
CA ALA A 27 3.79 -19.62 -0.46
C ALA A 27 4.18 -19.97 -1.91
N VAL A 28 3.50 -19.34 -2.87
CA VAL A 28 3.86 -19.40 -4.29
C VAL A 28 5.05 -18.47 -4.48
N ASN A 29 6.22 -19.03 -4.76
CA ASN A 29 7.51 -18.37 -5.00
C ASN A 29 7.97 -17.32 -3.96
N LEU A 30 9.06 -17.61 -3.26
CA LEU A 30 9.68 -16.72 -2.29
C LEU A 30 10.71 -15.76 -2.90
N LEU A 31 11.07 -15.92 -4.18
CA LEU A 31 12.11 -15.14 -4.83
C LEU A 31 11.61 -13.79 -5.34
N LEU A 32 12.45 -12.76 -5.23
CA LEU A 32 12.24 -11.46 -5.86
C LEU A 32 12.75 -11.51 -7.30
N ASN A 33 12.04 -10.91 -8.25
CA ASN A 33 12.46 -10.84 -9.65
C ASN A 33 12.91 -12.21 -10.23
N PRO A 34 12.06 -13.24 -10.16
CA PRO A 34 12.44 -14.62 -10.47
C PRO A 34 12.83 -14.88 -11.93
N GLY A 35 12.20 -14.19 -12.88
CA GLY A 35 12.57 -14.20 -14.31
C GLY A 35 13.61 -13.13 -14.64
N PHE A 36 14.27 -12.54 -13.64
CA PHE A 36 15.36 -11.59 -13.82
C PHE A 36 15.02 -10.36 -14.67
N GLU A 37 13.77 -9.98 -14.87
CA GLU A 37 13.37 -8.93 -15.80
C GLU A 37 13.69 -7.49 -15.37
N SER A 38 13.86 -7.27 -14.06
CA SER A 38 14.16 -5.95 -13.51
C SER A 38 15.66 -5.74 -13.22
N PRO A 39 16.22 -4.55 -13.52
CA PRO A 39 15.64 -3.45 -14.31
C PRO A 39 15.63 -3.75 -15.82
N ALA A 40 14.82 -3.02 -16.59
CA ALA A 40 14.75 -3.20 -18.05
C ALA A 40 16.00 -2.70 -18.80
N ALA A 41 16.83 -1.87 -18.17
CA ALA A 41 17.98 -1.23 -18.80
C ALA A 41 19.11 -2.22 -19.10
N ALA A 42 19.63 -2.12 -20.33
CA ALA A 42 20.87 -2.77 -20.74
C ALA A 42 22.11 -1.95 -20.31
N ASP A 43 23.29 -2.56 -20.38
CA ASP A 43 24.54 -1.84 -20.22
C ASP A 43 24.68 -0.78 -21.34
N PRO A 44 25.25 0.41 -21.07
CA PRO A 44 25.36 1.48 -22.06
C PRO A 44 26.13 1.08 -23.33
N ASP A 45 27.09 0.18 -23.18
CA ASP A 45 28.00 -0.23 -24.25
C ASP A 45 27.55 -1.50 -24.99
N ASP A 46 26.55 -2.23 -24.46
CA ASP A 46 26.01 -3.44 -25.10
C ASP A 46 24.51 -3.61 -24.77
N PRO A 47 23.61 -3.42 -25.75
CA PRO A 47 22.18 -3.49 -25.54
C PRO A 47 21.65 -4.91 -25.26
N ASN A 48 22.48 -5.94 -25.39
CA ASN A 48 22.09 -7.34 -25.21
C ASN A 48 22.41 -7.88 -23.82
N VAL A 49 23.13 -7.13 -22.98
CA VAL A 49 23.52 -7.57 -21.63
C VAL A 49 23.21 -6.51 -20.59
N SER A 50 23.12 -6.91 -19.33
CA SER A 50 22.94 -6.00 -18.20
C SER A 50 23.74 -6.47 -17.00
N SER A 51 24.57 -5.59 -16.46
CA SER A 51 25.33 -5.75 -15.21
C SER A 51 24.49 -5.45 -13.96
N GLN A 52 23.21 -5.15 -14.13
CA GLN A 52 22.27 -4.88 -13.05
C GLN A 52 21.21 -5.98 -12.99
N VAL A 53 20.72 -6.32 -11.80
CA VAL A 53 19.56 -7.20 -11.60
C VAL A 53 18.94 -6.88 -10.24
N ALA A 54 17.66 -6.54 -10.21
CA ALA A 54 16.96 -6.19 -8.98
C ALA A 54 16.75 -7.44 -8.11
N GLY A 55 17.07 -7.34 -6.82
CA GLY A 55 16.88 -8.43 -5.86
C GLY A 55 17.95 -9.53 -5.90
N TRP A 56 18.87 -9.52 -6.86
CA TRP A 56 19.93 -10.53 -6.99
C TRP A 56 21.32 -9.89 -6.97
N SER A 57 22.33 -10.66 -6.58
CA SER A 57 23.74 -10.30 -6.72
C SER A 57 24.41 -11.22 -7.73
N PHE A 58 25.12 -10.65 -8.70
CA PHE A 58 26.01 -11.43 -9.58
C PHE A 58 27.26 -11.89 -8.85
N LEU A 59 27.80 -13.02 -9.28
CA LEU A 59 29.07 -13.60 -8.87
C LEU A 59 29.96 -13.81 -10.10
N GLY A 60 31.26 -13.57 -9.97
CA GLY A 60 32.19 -13.62 -11.10
C GLY A 60 31.81 -12.63 -12.21
N ASP A 61 32.08 -12.99 -13.46
CA ASP A 61 31.78 -12.19 -14.67
C ASP A 61 30.36 -12.46 -15.24
N THR A 62 29.41 -12.69 -14.33
CA THR A 62 28.01 -12.99 -14.69
C THR A 62 27.24 -11.72 -14.99
N LYS A 63 26.39 -11.77 -16.01
CA LYS A 63 25.46 -10.69 -16.38
C LYS A 63 24.09 -11.29 -16.69
N ARG A 64 23.06 -10.45 -16.83
CA ARG A 64 21.86 -10.83 -17.58
C ARG A 64 22.10 -10.66 -19.08
N SER A 65 21.40 -11.43 -19.92
CA SER A 65 21.43 -11.29 -21.36
C SER A 65 20.06 -11.48 -22.02
N LYS A 66 19.95 -11.02 -23.27
CA LYS A 66 18.81 -11.29 -24.17
C LYS A 66 19.07 -12.47 -25.12
N PHE A 67 20.21 -13.15 -24.97
CA PHE A 67 20.59 -14.25 -25.85
C PHE A 67 19.65 -15.44 -25.64
N HIS A 68 19.23 -16.11 -26.72
CA HIS A 68 18.28 -17.24 -26.69
C HIS A 68 16.88 -16.93 -26.11
N GLY A 69 16.55 -15.64 -25.94
CA GLY A 69 15.27 -15.18 -25.39
C GLY A 69 15.08 -15.53 -23.91
N SER A 70 13.95 -15.14 -23.34
CA SER A 70 13.48 -15.70 -22.08
C SER A 70 12.70 -16.99 -22.35
N HIS A 71 12.66 -17.89 -21.38
CA HIS A 71 11.79 -19.06 -21.44
C HIS A 71 10.30 -18.63 -21.46
N ASP A 72 9.90 -17.69 -20.62
CA ASP A 72 8.51 -17.24 -20.50
C ASP A 72 8.10 -16.28 -21.62
N ALA A 73 6.86 -16.44 -22.10
CA ALA A 73 6.28 -15.60 -23.15
C ALA A 73 6.10 -14.16 -22.66
N GLY A 74 7.06 -13.29 -22.99
CA GLY A 74 7.05 -11.85 -22.64
C GLY A 74 8.26 -11.40 -21.80
N GLY A 75 9.09 -12.34 -21.33
CA GLY A 75 10.38 -12.03 -20.70
C GLY A 75 11.44 -11.62 -21.74
N LEU A 76 12.44 -10.87 -21.30
CA LEU A 76 13.55 -10.39 -22.11
C LEU A 76 14.90 -10.88 -21.60
N TRP A 77 15.04 -11.18 -20.31
CA TRP A 77 16.34 -11.33 -19.66
C TRP A 77 16.50 -12.70 -19.02
N ASN A 78 17.62 -13.36 -19.32
CA ASN A 78 18.08 -14.54 -18.59
C ASN A 78 19.45 -14.27 -17.96
N VAL A 79 19.90 -15.13 -17.04
CA VAL A 79 21.25 -15.07 -16.48
C VAL A 79 22.23 -15.73 -17.45
N TRP A 80 23.21 -14.98 -17.93
CA TRP A 80 24.25 -15.46 -18.84
C TRP A 80 25.45 -16.01 -18.08
N LEU A 81 25.67 -17.31 -18.22
CA LEU A 81 26.79 -18.04 -17.66
C LEU A 81 27.87 -18.23 -18.72
N LYS A 82 29.00 -17.55 -18.53
CA LYS A 82 30.17 -17.66 -19.39
C LYS A 82 30.99 -18.89 -18.99
N THR A 83 30.49 -20.09 -19.29
CA THR A 83 31.10 -21.39 -18.94
C THR A 83 32.51 -21.59 -19.52
N PHE A 84 32.92 -20.75 -20.46
CA PHE A 84 34.29 -20.71 -20.99
C PHE A 84 35.31 -19.96 -20.11
N ILE A 85 34.90 -19.37 -18.98
CA ILE A 85 35.80 -18.65 -18.06
C ILE A 85 36.07 -19.51 -16.82
N ASP A 86 37.35 -19.71 -16.49
CA ASP A 86 37.83 -20.44 -15.31
C ASP A 86 37.60 -19.69 -13.99
N GLN A 87 36.33 -19.60 -13.62
CA GLN A 87 35.85 -19.10 -12.34
C GLN A 87 34.42 -19.59 -12.11
N THR A 88 33.98 -19.66 -10.85
CA THR A 88 32.56 -19.79 -10.53
C THR A 88 31.83 -18.50 -10.91
N GLY A 89 30.74 -18.62 -11.65
CA GLY A 89 29.82 -17.52 -11.94
C GLY A 89 28.38 -17.90 -11.62
N GLY A 90 27.53 -16.90 -11.44
CA GLY A 90 26.10 -17.08 -11.23
C GLY A 90 25.44 -15.86 -10.61
N VAL A 91 24.24 -16.09 -10.09
CA VAL A 91 23.47 -15.13 -9.30
C VAL A 91 23.10 -15.74 -7.97
N GLN A 92 22.95 -14.89 -6.96
CA GLN A 92 22.43 -15.30 -5.66
C GLN A 92 21.43 -14.31 -5.08
N GLN A 93 20.49 -14.83 -4.30
CA GLN A 93 19.50 -14.06 -3.55
C GLN A 93 19.26 -14.72 -2.20
N THR A 94 19.13 -13.94 -1.14
CA THR A 94 18.79 -14.43 0.20
C THR A 94 17.38 -14.01 0.56
N VAL A 95 16.53 -14.98 0.92
CA VAL A 95 15.13 -14.77 1.30
C VAL A 95 14.83 -15.44 2.64
N SER A 96 13.78 -14.98 3.32
CA SER A 96 13.38 -15.58 4.61
C SER A 96 12.99 -17.04 4.47
N ALA A 97 13.35 -17.84 5.47
CA ALA A 97 13.02 -19.25 5.56
C ALA A 97 12.75 -19.63 7.02
N GLN A 98 12.10 -20.78 7.23
CA GLN A 98 11.71 -21.26 8.55
C GLN A 98 12.31 -22.63 8.83
N PRO A 99 12.75 -22.93 10.07
CA PRO A 99 13.28 -24.23 10.42
C PRO A 99 12.26 -25.35 10.16
N GLY A 100 12.71 -26.46 9.58
CA GLY A 100 11.85 -27.60 9.25
C GLY A 100 10.96 -27.40 8.02
N GLY A 101 11.00 -26.24 7.37
CA GLY A 101 10.27 -25.99 6.14
C GLY A 101 10.82 -26.81 4.96
N GLN A 102 9.94 -27.37 4.13
CA GLN A 102 10.32 -28.01 2.88
C GLN A 102 10.30 -26.97 1.76
N TYR A 103 11.41 -26.84 1.03
CA TYR A 103 11.58 -25.89 -0.06
C TYR A 103 11.87 -26.62 -1.36
N THR A 104 11.29 -26.14 -2.46
CA THR A 104 11.55 -26.62 -3.82
C THR A 104 11.99 -25.44 -4.67
N LEU A 105 13.27 -25.43 -5.03
CA LEU A 105 13.83 -24.50 -6.00
C LEU A 105 13.70 -25.12 -7.39
N SER A 106 13.09 -24.42 -8.35
CA SER A 106 13.09 -24.80 -9.75
C SER A 106 13.62 -23.64 -10.60
N ALA A 107 14.23 -23.94 -11.73
CA ALA A 107 14.68 -22.94 -12.70
C ALA A 107 14.79 -23.58 -14.08
N TRP A 108 14.58 -22.77 -15.11
CA TRP A 108 14.83 -23.13 -16.49
C TRP A 108 16.30 -22.90 -16.83
N HIS A 109 16.88 -23.79 -17.63
CA HIS A 109 18.23 -23.65 -18.12
C HIS A 109 18.31 -23.92 -19.61
N TRP A 110 19.36 -23.38 -20.22
CA TRP A 110 19.70 -23.58 -21.62
C TRP A 110 21.19 -23.85 -21.75
N PHE A 111 21.55 -24.85 -22.54
CA PHE A 111 22.91 -25.10 -22.98
C PHE A 111 23.05 -24.78 -24.47
N GLU A 112 24.08 -24.03 -24.84
CA GLU A 112 24.45 -23.92 -26.25
C GLU A 112 24.97 -25.27 -26.78
N ALA A 113 25.01 -25.41 -28.11
CA ALA A 113 25.71 -26.53 -28.72
C ALA A 113 27.17 -26.56 -28.22
N ASN A 114 27.67 -27.77 -27.97
CA ASN A 114 29.05 -28.02 -27.52
C ASN A 114 29.39 -27.50 -26.11
N THR A 115 28.42 -27.06 -25.29
CA THR A 115 28.72 -26.76 -23.87
C THR A 115 29.25 -27.99 -23.12
N GLY A 116 28.92 -29.21 -23.58
CA GLY A 116 29.49 -30.46 -23.08
C GLY A 116 30.99 -30.66 -23.33
N ASP A 117 31.60 -29.81 -24.16
CA ASP A 117 33.06 -29.80 -24.33
C ASP A 117 33.76 -28.97 -23.23
N THR A 118 33.01 -28.27 -22.39
CA THR A 118 33.55 -27.56 -21.22
C THR A 118 33.50 -28.45 -19.99
N GLU A 119 34.41 -28.25 -19.04
CA GLU A 119 34.39 -28.91 -17.72
C GLU A 119 33.37 -28.26 -16.75
N SER A 120 32.54 -27.32 -17.25
CA SER A 120 31.61 -26.56 -16.43
C SER A 120 30.37 -27.35 -16.03
N ILE A 121 30.00 -27.22 -14.76
CA ILE A 121 28.85 -27.88 -14.19
C ILE A 121 27.86 -26.81 -13.73
N LEU A 122 26.64 -26.81 -14.26
CA LEU A 122 25.58 -25.94 -13.79
C LEU A 122 25.16 -26.36 -12.38
N ARG A 123 24.87 -25.39 -11.52
CA ARG A 123 24.54 -25.63 -10.12
C ARG A 123 23.34 -24.80 -9.66
N MET A 124 22.39 -25.49 -9.04
CA MET A 124 21.37 -24.91 -8.17
C MET A 124 21.75 -25.22 -6.72
N GLN A 125 21.70 -24.23 -5.84
CA GLN A 125 22.08 -24.44 -4.43
C GLN A 125 21.18 -23.66 -3.47
N LEU A 126 20.82 -24.32 -2.36
CA LEU A 126 20.17 -23.73 -1.20
C LEU A 126 21.14 -23.78 -0.02
N THR A 127 21.56 -22.62 0.46
CA THR A 127 22.37 -22.48 1.68
C THR A 127 21.54 -21.90 2.80
N TRP A 128 21.33 -22.67 3.86
CA TRP A 128 20.54 -22.27 5.02
C TRP A 128 21.38 -21.41 5.95
N LEU A 129 20.80 -20.32 6.46
CA LEU A 129 21.49 -19.35 7.30
C LEU A 129 20.71 -19.11 8.60
N ASP A 130 21.42 -18.92 9.71
CA ASP A 130 20.85 -18.49 10.97
C ASP A 130 20.49 -16.98 10.99
N GLY A 131 19.96 -16.50 12.11
CA GLY A 131 19.62 -15.08 12.30
C GLY A 131 20.82 -14.13 12.28
N GLY A 132 22.05 -14.65 12.39
CA GLY A 132 23.29 -13.89 12.24
C GLY A 132 23.89 -13.97 10.83
N GLY A 133 23.24 -14.67 9.90
CA GLY A 133 23.71 -14.86 8.52
C GLY A 133 24.79 -15.93 8.35
N SER A 134 25.06 -16.74 9.37
CA SER A 134 26.02 -17.86 9.31
C SER A 134 25.34 -19.13 8.80
N ALA A 135 26.07 -19.97 8.06
CA ALA A 135 25.50 -21.19 7.49
C ALA A 135 25.10 -22.20 8.57
N THR A 136 23.92 -22.79 8.43
CA THR A 136 23.39 -23.85 9.30
C THR A 136 23.22 -25.14 8.53
N GLY A 137 23.85 -26.22 8.99
CA GLY A 137 23.78 -27.52 8.33
C GLY A 137 24.46 -27.55 6.95
N THR A 138 24.18 -28.59 6.17
CA THR A 138 24.77 -28.79 4.84
C THR A 138 23.91 -28.10 3.77
N PRO A 139 24.50 -27.34 2.84
CA PRO A 139 23.78 -26.82 1.68
C PRO A 139 23.17 -27.95 0.85
N ALA A 140 21.96 -27.73 0.34
CA ALA A 140 21.39 -28.61 -0.67
C ALA A 140 21.90 -28.18 -2.04
N ILE A 141 22.37 -29.12 -2.84
CA ILE A 141 23.02 -28.85 -4.13
C ILE A 141 22.44 -29.79 -5.17
N PHE A 142 22.11 -29.24 -6.34
CA PHE A 142 21.79 -29.98 -7.55
C PHE A 142 22.75 -29.51 -8.65
N THR A 143 23.34 -30.45 -9.36
CA THR A 143 24.29 -30.18 -10.44
C THR A 143 23.82 -30.80 -11.76
N LEU A 144 24.07 -30.08 -12.85
CA LEU A 144 23.83 -30.53 -14.22
C LEU A 144 25.16 -30.56 -14.96
N ASP A 145 25.53 -31.76 -15.38
CA ASP A 145 26.72 -32.01 -16.19
C ASP A 145 26.34 -31.96 -17.68
N PRO A 146 26.90 -31.01 -18.47
CA PRO A 146 26.58 -30.87 -19.88
C PRO A 146 27.13 -32.01 -20.76
N THR A 147 28.00 -32.89 -20.24
CA THR A 147 28.44 -34.11 -20.92
C THR A 147 27.38 -35.21 -20.95
N GLY A 148 26.34 -35.10 -20.12
CA GLY A 148 25.15 -35.94 -20.18
C GLY A 148 24.30 -35.63 -21.41
N GLN A 149 23.42 -36.56 -21.83
CA GLN A 149 22.45 -36.33 -22.91
C GLN A 149 21.36 -35.32 -22.51
N LEU A 150 21.75 -34.08 -22.20
CA LEU A 150 20.84 -32.99 -21.88
C LEU A 150 20.33 -32.34 -23.18
N PRO A 151 19.13 -31.73 -23.14
CA PRO A 151 18.67 -30.90 -24.24
C PRO A 151 19.65 -29.74 -24.44
N VAL A 152 20.29 -29.69 -25.61
CA VAL A 152 21.07 -28.53 -26.07
C VAL A 152 20.22 -27.73 -27.04
N ASN A 153 20.43 -26.42 -27.08
CA ASN A 153 19.64 -25.47 -27.85
C ASN A 153 18.13 -25.56 -27.57
N ALA A 154 17.77 -25.84 -26.32
CA ALA A 154 16.39 -25.90 -25.85
C ALA A 154 16.33 -25.56 -24.36
N TRP A 155 15.26 -24.87 -23.95
CA TRP A 155 14.97 -24.63 -22.54
C TRP A 155 14.50 -25.93 -21.88
N ALA A 156 15.08 -26.26 -20.73
CA ALA A 156 14.67 -27.38 -19.90
C ALA A 156 14.60 -26.96 -18.43
N GLN A 157 13.73 -27.59 -17.64
CA GLN A 157 13.55 -27.23 -16.23
C GLN A 157 14.10 -28.33 -15.32
N ASN A 158 14.75 -27.92 -14.23
CA ASN A 158 15.11 -28.81 -13.14
C ASN A 158 14.71 -28.24 -11.79
N SER A 159 14.68 -29.10 -10.78
CA SER A 159 14.31 -28.73 -9.42
C SER A 159 15.22 -29.37 -8.38
N LEU A 160 15.50 -28.63 -7.32
CA LEU A 160 16.17 -29.04 -6.10
C LEU A 160 15.19 -28.92 -4.92
N GLN A 161 14.91 -30.03 -4.25
CA GLN A 161 14.08 -30.05 -3.05
C GLN A 161 14.92 -30.31 -1.81
N ALA A 162 14.70 -29.55 -0.74
CA ALA A 162 15.38 -29.76 0.53
C ALA A 162 14.61 -29.20 1.73
N THR A 163 14.88 -29.75 2.91
CA THR A 163 14.27 -29.32 4.19
C THR A 163 15.25 -28.44 4.96
N ALA A 164 14.79 -27.28 5.42
CA ALA A 164 15.58 -26.34 6.21
C ALA A 164 15.98 -26.95 7.57
N PRO A 165 17.26 -26.93 7.95
CA PRO A 165 17.74 -27.38 9.26
C PRO A 165 17.17 -26.57 10.44
N ALA A 166 17.33 -27.10 11.65
CA ALA A 166 17.03 -26.36 12.87
C ALA A 166 17.89 -25.07 12.95
N GLY A 167 17.29 -23.97 13.41
CA GLY A 167 17.95 -22.66 13.53
C GLY A 167 17.98 -21.82 12.25
N THR A 168 17.44 -22.32 11.13
CA THR A 168 17.32 -21.55 9.89
C THR A 168 16.43 -20.31 10.08
N ALA A 169 16.91 -19.15 9.66
CA ALA A 169 16.14 -17.91 9.56
C ALA A 169 16.00 -17.42 8.11
N SER A 170 16.94 -17.80 7.25
CA SER A 170 16.91 -17.47 5.82
C SER A 170 17.55 -18.54 4.97
N VAL A 171 17.28 -18.52 3.67
CA VAL A 171 17.92 -19.37 2.67
C VAL A 171 18.52 -18.50 1.59
N ARG A 172 19.77 -18.77 1.25
CA ARG A 172 20.45 -18.20 0.09
C ARG A 172 20.32 -19.16 -1.08
N VAL A 173 19.62 -18.71 -2.11
CA VAL A 173 19.52 -19.37 -3.41
C VAL A 173 20.70 -18.95 -4.26
N PHE A 174 21.34 -19.91 -4.92
CA PHE A 174 22.35 -19.70 -5.94
C PHE A 174 21.97 -20.46 -7.20
N LEU A 175 22.06 -19.78 -8.34
CA LEU A 175 21.95 -20.36 -9.68
C LEU A 175 23.19 -19.93 -10.46
N GLY A 176 23.98 -20.90 -10.91
CA GLY A 176 25.23 -20.59 -11.60
C GLY A 176 25.93 -21.82 -12.14
N TYR A 177 27.25 -21.76 -12.19
CA TYR A 177 28.12 -22.86 -12.62
C TYR A 177 29.40 -22.91 -11.78
N ASP A 178 29.98 -24.10 -11.69
CA ASP A 178 31.31 -24.34 -11.10
C ASP A 178 32.32 -24.73 -12.20
N PHE A 179 33.58 -24.31 -12.02
CA PHE A 179 34.79 -24.66 -12.82
C PHE A 179 34.68 -24.46 -14.35
N GLY A 180 35.21 -23.35 -14.91
CA GLY A 180 35.16 -23.09 -16.36
C GLY A 180 36.47 -23.28 -17.12
N GLY A 181 36.38 -23.66 -18.40
CA GLY A 181 37.51 -23.93 -19.31
C GLY A 181 38.13 -25.33 -19.17
N ASN A 182 38.68 -26.02 -20.19
CA ASN A 182 39.07 -25.62 -21.54
C ASN A 182 38.59 -26.66 -22.59
N GLY A 183 37.70 -26.25 -23.50
CA GLY A 183 37.29 -27.05 -24.66
C GLY A 183 36.50 -26.21 -25.68
N SER A 184 36.84 -26.42 -26.96
CA SER A 184 36.23 -25.95 -28.24
C SER A 184 35.81 -24.48 -28.48
N GLY A 185 35.90 -23.55 -27.52
CA GLY A 185 35.68 -22.10 -27.76
C GLY A 185 34.67 -21.45 -26.79
N PRO A 186 34.24 -20.20 -27.03
CA PRO A 186 33.31 -19.51 -26.14
C PRO A 186 31.88 -20.05 -26.27
N VAL A 187 31.55 -21.10 -25.51
CA VAL A 187 30.19 -21.66 -25.37
C VAL A 187 29.61 -21.33 -24.00
N SER A 188 28.33 -20.98 -23.96
CA SER A 188 27.63 -20.47 -22.78
C SER A 188 26.52 -21.40 -22.30
N ALA A 189 26.02 -21.10 -21.11
CA ALA A 189 24.78 -21.63 -20.59
C ALA A 189 23.97 -20.52 -19.92
N PHE A 190 22.70 -20.79 -19.61
CA PHE A 190 21.78 -19.79 -19.10
C PHE A 190 20.88 -20.34 -18.01
N TRP A 191 20.48 -19.49 -17.07
CA TRP A 191 19.37 -19.74 -16.14
C TRP A 191 18.26 -18.71 -16.36
N ASP A 192 17.01 -19.14 -16.25
CA ASP A 192 15.84 -18.28 -16.30
C ASP A 192 14.71 -18.79 -15.39
N ASP A 193 13.74 -17.93 -15.09
CA ASP A 193 12.47 -18.24 -14.42
C ASP A 193 12.64 -19.11 -13.16
N ALA A 194 13.38 -18.57 -12.20
CA ALA A 194 13.67 -19.21 -10.93
C ALA A 194 12.47 -19.15 -9.96
N ILE A 195 12.05 -20.29 -9.41
CA ILE A 195 10.95 -20.34 -8.43
C ILE A 195 11.44 -21.05 -7.17
N LEU A 196 11.27 -20.43 -6.01
CA LEU A 196 11.48 -21.09 -4.71
C LEU A 196 10.14 -21.23 -3.97
N ASP A 197 9.52 -22.40 -4.07
CA ASP A 197 8.32 -22.70 -3.30
C ASP A 197 8.69 -23.21 -1.91
N GLY A 198 7.89 -22.83 -0.91
CA GLY A 198 8.05 -23.29 0.47
C GLY A 198 7.24 -22.48 1.49
N PRO A 199 7.35 -22.80 2.78
CA PRO A 199 6.73 -22.01 3.81
C PRO A 199 7.43 -20.65 3.95
N GLY A 200 6.64 -19.58 3.95
CA GLY A 200 7.12 -18.21 4.03
C GLY A 200 6.04 -17.23 3.61
N THR A 201 6.43 -15.97 3.40
CA THR A 201 5.58 -14.96 2.77
C THR A 201 6.22 -14.63 1.43
N ALA A 202 5.51 -14.88 0.33
CA ALA A 202 5.97 -14.49 -0.99
C ALA A 202 6.22 -12.97 -1.01
N PRO A 203 7.29 -12.50 -1.66
CA PRO A 203 7.48 -11.08 -1.83
C PRO A 203 6.32 -10.50 -2.63
N SER A 204 5.98 -9.24 -2.33
CA SER A 204 4.92 -8.58 -3.09
C SER A 204 5.35 -8.42 -4.54
N ALA A 205 4.57 -9.00 -5.45
CA ALA A 205 4.78 -8.85 -6.88
C ALA A 205 4.77 -7.37 -7.31
N ALA A 206 4.20 -6.48 -6.52
CA ALA A 206 4.02 -5.08 -6.86
C ALA A 206 4.81 -4.12 -5.97
N GLN A 207 5.96 -4.52 -5.44
CA GLN A 207 6.82 -3.61 -4.70
C GLN A 207 7.62 -2.67 -5.61
N TRP A 208 7.68 -1.38 -5.29
CA TRP A 208 8.55 -0.42 -5.94
C TRP A 208 10.02 -0.79 -5.72
N ALA A 209 10.74 -1.08 -6.81
CA ALA A 209 12.12 -1.57 -6.78
C ALA A 209 13.18 -0.45 -6.68
N PRO A 210 13.07 0.69 -7.37
CA PRO A 210 14.10 1.71 -7.35
C PRO A 210 14.28 2.33 -5.97
N THR A 211 15.54 2.58 -5.59
CA THR A 211 15.90 3.41 -4.44
C THR A 211 15.82 4.91 -4.75
N THR A 212 15.43 5.27 -5.99
CA THR A 212 15.35 6.63 -6.53
C THR A 212 13.99 6.87 -7.21
N SER A 213 13.79 8.10 -7.69
CA SER A 213 12.54 8.48 -8.37
C SER A 213 12.39 7.80 -9.74
N GLY A 214 11.16 7.53 -10.16
CA GLY A 214 10.89 6.84 -11.43
C GLY A 214 9.43 6.87 -11.86
N ASP A 215 9.18 6.37 -13.08
CA ASP A 215 7.84 6.28 -13.66
C ASP A 215 7.12 5.00 -13.19
N TRP A 216 5.90 5.15 -12.70
CA TRP A 216 5.00 4.05 -12.33
C TRP A 216 4.82 3.04 -13.47
N ASN A 217 4.79 3.50 -14.71
CA ASN A 217 4.43 2.71 -15.89
C ASN A 217 5.61 1.98 -16.52
N ILE A 218 6.74 1.88 -15.82
CA ILE A 218 7.91 1.12 -16.27
C ILE A 218 8.01 -0.16 -15.46
N ALA A 219 7.86 -1.31 -16.12
CA ALA A 219 7.95 -2.65 -15.54
C ALA A 219 9.18 -2.83 -14.65
N GLY A 220 10.35 -2.35 -15.12
CA GLY A 220 11.61 -2.42 -14.37
C GLY A 220 11.62 -1.68 -13.03
N ASN A 221 10.66 -0.78 -12.76
CA ASN A 221 10.52 -0.11 -11.47
C ASN A 221 9.69 -0.91 -10.46
N TRP A 222 9.22 -2.10 -10.83
CA TRP A 222 8.52 -3.02 -9.94
C TRP A 222 9.32 -4.30 -9.78
N VAL A 223 9.40 -4.80 -8.56
CA VAL A 223 10.25 -5.94 -8.17
C VAL A 223 9.97 -7.19 -9.02
N SER A 224 8.72 -7.45 -9.40
CA SER A 224 8.39 -8.60 -10.27
C SER A 224 8.39 -8.29 -11.77
N GLY A 225 8.65 -7.04 -12.18
CA GLY A 225 8.38 -6.58 -13.54
C GLY A 225 6.91 -6.30 -13.84
N THR A 226 5.97 -6.67 -12.96
CA THR A 226 4.53 -6.41 -13.17
C THR A 226 4.17 -5.00 -12.75
N ILE A 227 3.65 -4.20 -13.69
CA ILE A 227 3.14 -2.86 -13.43
C ILE A 227 1.75 -2.95 -12.76
N PRO A 228 1.55 -2.38 -11.56
CA PRO A 228 0.23 -2.28 -10.94
C PRO A 228 -0.65 -1.28 -11.68
N ASN A 229 -1.40 -1.77 -12.67
CA ASN A 229 -2.36 -0.94 -13.40
C ASN A 229 -3.56 -1.78 -13.88
N SER A 230 -4.29 -2.36 -12.93
CA SER A 230 -5.53 -3.10 -13.20
C SER A 230 -6.47 -3.03 -11.99
N ILE A 231 -7.74 -3.37 -12.20
CA ILE A 231 -8.69 -3.56 -11.10
C ILE A 231 -8.11 -4.58 -10.10
N GLY A 232 -8.14 -4.23 -8.82
CA GLY A 232 -7.63 -5.08 -7.75
C GLY A 232 -6.11 -5.14 -7.65
N ALA A 233 -5.35 -4.49 -8.55
CA ALA A 233 -3.89 -4.47 -8.46
C ALA A 233 -3.46 -3.83 -7.15
N GLN A 234 -2.44 -4.40 -6.53
CA GLN A 234 -1.79 -3.85 -5.35
C GLN A 234 -0.54 -3.10 -5.80
N ALA A 235 -0.19 -2.00 -5.15
CA ALA A 235 1.05 -1.26 -5.35
C ALA A 235 1.71 -0.99 -4.00
N ASP A 236 2.96 -1.41 -3.85
CA ASP A 236 3.63 -1.49 -2.56
C ASP A 236 4.88 -0.62 -2.48
N PHE A 237 4.82 0.38 -1.61
CA PHE A 237 5.87 1.33 -1.30
C PHE A 237 6.45 1.02 0.08
N LEU A 238 7.31 -0.01 0.12
CA LEU A 238 7.81 -0.62 1.36
C LEU A 238 9.24 -0.17 1.69
N ALA A 239 9.93 -0.96 2.51
CA ALA A 239 11.34 -0.79 2.83
C ALA A 239 12.23 -1.01 1.59
N GLY A 240 13.32 -0.26 1.47
CA GLY A 240 14.29 -0.31 0.36
C GLY A 240 14.68 1.08 -0.15
N VAL A 241 13.73 2.02 -0.13
CA VAL A 241 13.98 3.43 -0.39
C VAL A 241 14.55 4.11 0.86
N THR A 242 15.70 4.78 0.71
CA THR A 242 16.48 5.41 1.79
C THR A 242 16.41 6.94 1.81
N ALA A 243 15.69 7.55 0.87
CA ALA A 243 15.47 8.99 0.76
C ALA A 243 14.08 9.30 0.18
N PRO A 244 13.52 10.52 0.35
CA PRO A 244 12.27 10.90 -0.29
C PRO A 244 12.29 10.61 -1.80
N THR A 245 11.25 9.95 -2.30
CA THR A 245 11.20 9.38 -3.65
C THR A 245 9.94 9.81 -4.39
N THR A 246 10.10 10.28 -5.62
CA THR A 246 8.97 10.64 -6.50
C THR A 246 8.65 9.47 -7.41
N VAL A 247 7.40 9.02 -7.37
CA VAL A 247 6.85 8.01 -8.26
C VAL A 247 5.86 8.73 -9.17
N TYR A 248 6.24 9.02 -10.41
CA TYR A 248 5.36 9.78 -11.29
C TYR A 248 4.58 8.87 -12.24
N SER A 249 3.37 9.27 -12.62
CA SER A 249 2.61 8.69 -13.72
C SER A 249 1.99 9.81 -14.55
N ASN A 250 2.27 9.81 -15.85
CA ASN A 250 1.61 10.70 -16.81
C ASN A 250 0.42 10.03 -17.51
N LEU A 251 0.09 8.79 -17.12
CA LEU A 251 -1.05 8.02 -17.61
C LEU A 251 -2.01 7.71 -16.46
N PRO A 252 -3.30 7.47 -16.76
CA PRO A 252 -4.23 6.92 -15.77
C PRO A 252 -3.75 5.56 -15.26
N VAL A 253 -3.80 5.38 -13.94
CA VAL A 253 -3.50 4.12 -13.25
C VAL A 253 -4.75 3.66 -12.49
N THR A 254 -5.09 2.38 -12.59
CA THR A 254 -6.12 1.74 -11.75
C THR A 254 -5.44 0.78 -10.79
N VAL A 255 -5.74 0.87 -9.50
CA VAL A 255 -5.28 -0.06 -8.46
C VAL A 255 -6.39 -0.33 -7.45
N GLY A 256 -6.41 -1.52 -6.86
CA GLY A 256 -7.26 -1.86 -5.73
C GLY A 256 -6.65 -1.48 -4.39
N THR A 257 -5.32 -1.52 -4.27
CA THR A 257 -4.63 -1.26 -3.01
C THR A 257 -3.35 -0.48 -3.24
N ILE A 258 -3.08 0.53 -2.41
CA ILE A 258 -1.76 1.16 -2.27
C ILE A 258 -1.29 0.97 -0.84
N ASN A 259 -0.10 0.39 -0.65
CA ASN A 259 0.49 0.24 0.68
C ASN A 259 1.73 1.12 0.80
N PHE A 260 1.80 1.89 1.87
CA PHE A 260 2.99 2.61 2.28
C PHE A 260 3.49 2.10 3.62
N ASN A 261 4.75 1.66 3.64
CA ASN A 261 5.45 1.27 4.85
C ASN A 261 6.93 1.66 4.73
N ASN A 262 7.18 2.97 4.76
CA ASN A 262 8.53 3.53 4.74
C ASN A 262 8.56 4.85 5.52
N SER A 263 9.62 5.11 6.29
CA SER A 263 9.78 6.39 6.99
C SER A 263 10.08 7.55 6.03
N ASN A 264 10.67 7.26 4.87
CA ASN A 264 10.92 8.24 3.81
C ASN A 264 9.66 8.50 2.99
N THR A 265 9.47 9.77 2.61
CA THR A 265 8.30 10.19 1.86
C THR A 265 8.32 9.68 0.42
N PHE A 266 7.34 8.86 0.05
CA PHE A 266 6.90 8.73 -1.33
C PHE A 266 5.98 9.89 -1.72
N VAL A 267 6.25 10.48 -2.88
CA VAL A 267 5.37 11.43 -3.57
C VAL A 267 4.90 10.78 -4.87
N ILE A 268 3.62 10.42 -4.95
CA ILE A 268 3.02 9.96 -6.19
C ILE A 268 2.51 11.17 -6.97
N THR A 269 3.00 11.43 -8.19
CA THR A 269 2.63 12.65 -8.95
C THR A 269 2.62 12.46 -10.47
N GLY A 270 2.54 13.53 -11.26
CA GLY A 270 2.55 13.50 -12.72
C GLY A 270 1.30 14.14 -13.34
N ALA A 271 1.09 13.93 -14.64
CA ALA A 271 -0.08 14.43 -15.38
C ALA A 271 -1.26 13.44 -15.45
N GLY A 272 -1.09 12.23 -14.91
CA GLY A 272 -2.08 11.16 -14.95
C GLY A 272 -3.17 11.29 -13.88
N SER A 273 -3.71 10.15 -13.46
CA SER A 273 -4.71 10.06 -12.38
C SER A 273 -4.65 8.67 -11.75
N ILE A 274 -5.17 8.51 -10.53
CA ILE A 274 -5.34 7.20 -9.90
C ILE A 274 -6.84 6.90 -9.72
N THR A 275 -7.26 5.72 -10.15
CA THR A 275 -8.57 5.14 -9.86
C THR A 275 -8.42 4.02 -8.84
N LEU A 276 -9.09 4.16 -7.69
CA LEU A 276 -9.14 3.14 -6.64
C LEU A 276 -10.34 2.21 -6.89
N GLN A 277 -10.04 0.99 -7.36
CA GLN A 277 -11.03 -0.01 -7.73
C GLN A 277 -10.55 -1.42 -7.35
N ALA A 278 -11.27 -2.06 -6.43
CA ALA A 278 -11.04 -3.44 -6.05
C ALA A 278 -11.84 -4.42 -6.93
N THR A 279 -11.32 -5.63 -7.12
CA THR A 279 -12.02 -6.73 -7.80
C THR A 279 -13.30 -7.12 -7.07
N ALA A 280 -13.26 -7.12 -5.74
CA ALA A 280 -14.40 -7.32 -4.85
C ALA A 280 -14.20 -6.53 -3.56
N GLY A 281 -15.29 -6.12 -2.92
CA GLY A 281 -15.25 -5.38 -1.66
C GLY A 281 -14.67 -3.97 -1.81
N ASN A 282 -13.85 -3.57 -0.84
CA ASN A 282 -13.28 -2.23 -0.77
C ASN A 282 -11.88 -2.17 -1.39
N ALA A 283 -11.54 -1.01 -1.93
CA ALA A 283 -10.15 -0.63 -2.22
C ALA A 283 -9.49 -0.04 -0.96
N PHE A 284 -8.16 0.06 -0.96
CA PHE A 284 -7.41 0.49 0.22
C PHE A 284 -6.25 1.43 -0.12
N ILE A 285 -6.03 2.41 0.75
CA ILE A 285 -4.71 3.03 0.92
C ILE A 285 -4.30 2.79 2.37
N ASN A 286 -3.22 2.06 2.57
CA ASN A 286 -2.68 1.78 3.89
C ASN A 286 -1.40 2.59 4.10
N VAL A 287 -1.33 3.34 5.20
CA VAL A 287 -0.11 4.07 5.62
C VAL A 287 0.28 3.56 7.00
N GLN A 288 1.35 2.76 7.04
CA GLN A 288 1.83 2.10 8.25
C GLN A 288 3.00 2.83 8.91
N SER A 289 3.77 3.59 8.13
CA SER A 289 4.92 4.37 8.59
C SER A 289 5.07 5.62 7.73
N GLY A 290 5.73 6.66 8.25
CA GLY A 290 6.11 7.85 7.48
C GLY A 290 4.99 8.85 7.17
N SER A 291 5.32 9.80 6.31
CA SER A 291 4.38 10.78 5.75
C SER A 291 4.49 10.77 4.23
N HIS A 292 3.37 10.52 3.55
CA HIS A 292 3.33 10.30 2.10
C HIS A 292 2.37 11.25 1.42
N LYS A 293 2.61 11.50 0.14
CA LYS A 293 1.83 12.44 -0.66
C LYS A 293 1.34 11.77 -1.93
N ILE A 294 0.05 11.94 -2.22
CA ILE A 294 -0.56 11.67 -3.52
C ILE A 294 -0.95 13.01 -4.14
N ASN A 295 -0.29 13.35 -5.23
CA ASN A 295 -0.42 14.59 -5.99
C ASN A 295 -0.80 14.24 -7.44
N LEU A 296 -1.88 13.48 -7.55
CA LEU A 296 -2.61 13.11 -8.77
C LEU A 296 -4.11 13.11 -8.44
N PRO A 297 -5.00 13.44 -9.40
CA PRO A 297 -6.43 13.30 -9.21
C PRO A 297 -6.81 11.87 -8.81
N LEU A 298 -7.63 11.73 -7.77
CA LEU A 298 -8.11 10.45 -7.24
C LEU A 298 -9.58 10.22 -7.60
N THR A 299 -9.88 9.07 -8.18
CA THR A 299 -11.26 8.59 -8.38
C THR A 299 -11.53 7.38 -7.49
N ILE A 300 -12.54 7.47 -6.63
CA ILE A 300 -12.99 6.37 -5.77
C ILE A 300 -14.07 5.57 -6.53
N ALA A 301 -13.64 4.54 -7.26
CA ALA A 301 -14.52 3.70 -8.09
C ALA A 301 -15.11 2.51 -7.33
N SER A 302 -14.39 1.99 -6.33
CA SER A 302 -14.93 1.13 -5.26
C SER A 302 -14.88 1.87 -3.93
N SER A 303 -15.78 1.53 -2.99
CA SER A 303 -15.66 2.07 -1.63
C SER A 303 -14.25 1.83 -1.12
N THR A 304 -13.63 2.84 -0.52
CA THR A 304 -12.20 2.85 -0.22
C THR A 304 -11.97 3.17 1.24
N THR A 305 -11.08 2.41 1.87
CA THR A 305 -10.60 2.69 3.22
C THR A 305 -9.19 3.28 3.18
N LEU A 306 -9.03 4.48 3.75
CA LEU A 306 -7.73 5.07 4.06
C LEU A 306 -7.34 4.65 5.48
N ASN A 307 -6.51 3.63 5.60
CA ASN A 307 -6.05 3.14 6.90
C ASN A 307 -4.71 3.79 7.26
N VAL A 308 -4.74 4.77 8.16
CA VAL A 308 -3.58 5.62 8.47
C VAL A 308 -3.19 5.43 9.93
N ALA A 309 -2.01 4.85 10.17
CA ALA A 309 -1.52 4.49 11.50
C ALA A 309 -1.16 5.72 12.36
N ALA A 310 -1.08 5.52 13.68
CA ALA A 310 -0.70 6.58 14.60
C ALA A 310 0.66 7.20 14.24
N GLY A 311 0.76 8.53 14.29
CA GLY A 311 1.99 9.26 13.96
C GLY A 311 2.34 9.31 12.47
N THR A 312 1.47 8.78 11.60
CA THR A 312 1.66 8.83 10.13
C THR A 312 0.72 9.83 9.47
N THR A 313 1.07 10.27 8.27
CA THR A 313 0.29 11.24 7.50
C THR A 313 0.12 10.81 6.04
N LEU A 314 -1.11 10.90 5.53
CA LEU A 314 -1.42 10.86 4.10
C LEU A 314 -1.86 12.26 3.63
N ARG A 315 -1.10 12.85 2.71
CA ARG A 315 -1.47 14.10 2.03
C ARG A 315 -2.05 13.76 0.66
N ILE A 316 -3.26 14.20 0.38
CA ILE A 316 -3.89 14.10 -0.93
C ILE A 316 -4.04 15.51 -1.45
N SER A 317 -3.26 15.86 -2.48
CA SER A 317 -3.02 17.25 -2.86
C SER A 317 -3.66 17.66 -4.18
N ASP A 318 -4.30 16.70 -4.86
CA ASP A 318 -5.08 16.91 -6.08
C ASP A 318 -6.53 16.48 -5.86
N PRO A 319 -7.46 16.83 -6.78
CA PRO A 319 -8.87 16.61 -6.56
C PRO A 319 -9.24 15.14 -6.31
N VAL A 320 -10.14 14.92 -5.35
CA VAL A 320 -10.76 13.62 -5.08
C VAL A 320 -12.19 13.62 -5.59
N THR A 321 -12.57 12.60 -6.36
CA THR A 321 -13.95 12.35 -6.75
C THR A 321 -14.43 11.03 -6.19
N ILE A 322 -15.43 11.07 -5.33
CA ILE A 322 -16.09 9.88 -4.79
C ILE A 322 -17.30 9.56 -5.67
N ASN A 323 -17.23 8.46 -6.42
CA ASN A 323 -18.30 8.10 -7.35
C ASN A 323 -19.61 7.77 -6.64
N THR A 324 -20.71 7.85 -7.38
CA THR A 324 -22.07 7.60 -6.88
C THR A 324 -22.17 6.28 -6.12
N GLY A 325 -22.78 6.33 -4.93
CA GLY A 325 -23.00 5.15 -4.10
C GLY A 325 -21.72 4.49 -3.58
N ARG A 326 -20.57 5.17 -3.61
CA ARG A 326 -19.30 4.71 -3.01
C ARG A 326 -19.02 5.48 -1.73
N VAL A 327 -18.21 4.90 -0.84
CA VAL A 327 -17.80 5.54 0.41
C VAL A 327 -16.28 5.62 0.47
N LEU A 328 -15.73 6.80 0.75
CA LEU A 328 -14.35 6.97 1.18
C LEU A 328 -14.32 7.15 2.70
N SER A 329 -13.63 6.26 3.40
CA SER A 329 -13.56 6.31 4.87
C SER A 329 -12.14 6.26 5.36
N GLN A 330 -11.80 7.14 6.31
CA GLN A 330 -10.56 7.03 7.06
C GLN A 330 -10.74 6.12 8.28
N THR A 331 -9.75 5.24 8.49
CA THR A 331 -9.58 4.44 9.71
C THR A 331 -8.18 4.64 10.27
N GLY A 332 -8.01 4.28 11.54
CA GLY A 332 -6.76 4.53 12.26
C GLY A 332 -6.64 5.97 12.76
N PRO A 333 -5.74 6.23 13.73
CA PRO A 333 -5.62 7.52 14.39
C PRO A 333 -4.66 8.49 13.69
N GLY A 334 -4.08 8.12 12.54
CA GLY A 334 -3.20 8.99 11.77
C GLY A 334 -3.93 10.12 11.05
N THR A 335 -3.18 11.00 10.40
CA THR A 335 -3.73 12.22 9.79
C THR A 335 -3.95 12.05 8.30
N VAL A 336 -5.12 12.45 7.79
CA VAL A 336 -5.36 12.62 6.34
C VAL A 336 -5.60 14.09 6.06
N LEU A 337 -4.79 14.67 5.17
CA LEU A 337 -4.92 16.05 4.70
C LEU A 337 -5.39 16.05 3.25
N TYR A 338 -6.49 16.75 2.95
CA TYR A 338 -7.06 16.88 1.62
C TYR A 338 -6.78 18.28 1.05
N GLU A 339 -5.62 18.54 0.48
CA GLU A 339 -5.18 19.92 0.16
C GLU A 339 -5.88 20.53 -1.08
N SER A 340 -6.82 19.82 -1.69
CA SER A 340 -7.53 20.22 -2.90
C SER A 340 -9.05 20.04 -2.76
N ILE A 341 -9.77 19.95 -3.88
CA ILE A 341 -11.22 19.80 -3.95
C ILE A 341 -11.61 18.34 -3.67
N VAL A 342 -12.60 18.13 -2.80
CA VAL A 342 -13.26 16.83 -2.61
C VAL A 342 -14.69 16.90 -3.12
N ASN A 343 -14.97 16.14 -4.18
CA ASN A 343 -16.30 16.00 -4.78
C ASN A 343 -16.96 14.70 -4.30
N VAL A 344 -18.06 14.82 -3.56
CA VAL A 344 -18.86 13.71 -3.08
C VAL A 344 -20.12 13.61 -3.94
N GLN A 345 -20.17 12.63 -4.84
CA GLN A 345 -21.29 12.47 -5.78
C GLN A 345 -22.57 11.98 -5.08
N GLY A 346 -23.68 11.91 -5.83
CA GLY A 346 -24.97 11.47 -5.28
C GLY A 346 -24.90 10.08 -4.64
N ALA A 347 -25.57 9.90 -3.50
CA ALA A 347 -25.51 8.72 -2.66
C ALA A 347 -24.09 8.28 -2.22
N ALA A 348 -23.05 9.08 -2.48
CA ALA A 348 -21.70 8.80 -2.02
C ALA A 348 -21.50 9.26 -0.58
N GLY A 349 -20.47 8.73 0.08
CA GLY A 349 -20.11 9.04 1.46
C GLY A 349 -18.64 9.42 1.62
N LEU A 350 -18.37 10.43 2.45
CA LEU A 350 -17.04 10.76 2.96
C LEU A 350 -17.03 10.64 4.48
N ILE A 351 -16.16 9.82 5.05
CA ILE A 351 -16.00 9.68 6.51
C ILE A 351 -14.59 10.12 6.90
N LEU A 352 -14.50 11.25 7.57
CA LEU A 352 -13.28 11.89 8.03
C LEU A 352 -12.94 11.44 9.44
N GLY A 353 -11.76 10.85 9.60
CA GLY A 353 -11.26 10.26 10.85
C GLY A 353 -10.27 11.15 11.61
N SER A 354 -9.92 12.32 11.07
CA SER A 354 -9.01 13.28 11.71
C SER A 354 -9.40 14.71 11.38
N THR A 355 -8.84 15.67 12.14
CA THR A 355 -8.78 17.07 11.75
C THR A 355 -8.18 17.18 10.35
N THR A 356 -8.77 18.02 9.49
CA THR A 356 -8.30 18.18 8.11
C THR A 356 -8.66 19.55 7.55
N HIS A 357 -7.92 19.97 6.53
CA HIS A 357 -8.18 21.18 5.75
C HIS A 357 -8.31 20.79 4.28
N MET A 358 -9.32 21.34 3.60
CA MET A 358 -9.48 21.22 2.15
C MET A 358 -9.87 22.51 1.45
N ALA A 359 -9.48 22.62 0.18
CA ALA A 359 -9.81 23.79 -0.64
C ALA A 359 -11.32 23.88 -0.88
N ALA A 360 -11.99 22.76 -1.16
CA ALA A 360 -13.44 22.73 -1.23
C ALA A 360 -14.02 21.38 -0.85
N LEU A 361 -15.15 21.39 -0.15
CA LEU A 361 -16.02 20.23 0.02
C LEU A 361 -17.31 20.43 -0.78
N ASN A 362 -17.49 19.63 -1.82
CA ASN A 362 -18.67 19.67 -2.68
C ASN A 362 -19.52 18.42 -2.46
N LEU A 363 -20.64 18.56 -1.77
CA LEU A 363 -21.64 17.51 -1.64
C LEU A 363 -22.68 17.68 -2.75
N ALA A 364 -22.73 16.74 -3.69
CA ALA A 364 -23.81 16.67 -4.67
C ALA A 364 -25.14 16.32 -3.98
N ALA A 365 -26.25 16.38 -4.72
CA ALA A 365 -27.54 15.99 -4.16
C ALA A 365 -27.49 14.55 -3.63
N THR A 366 -27.90 14.33 -2.38
CA THR A 366 -27.80 13.06 -1.62
C THR A 366 -26.38 12.54 -1.31
N GLY A 367 -25.31 13.27 -1.68
CA GLY A 367 -23.95 12.97 -1.22
C GLY A 367 -23.80 13.35 0.25
N ASN A 368 -23.08 12.59 1.06
CA ASN A 368 -22.98 12.85 2.51
C ASN A 368 -21.52 12.86 2.97
N ALA A 369 -21.23 13.68 3.98
CA ALA A 369 -19.96 13.68 4.68
C ALA A 369 -20.18 13.61 6.18
N THR A 370 -19.25 12.98 6.89
CA THR A 370 -19.26 12.84 8.35
C THR A 370 -17.87 13.05 8.89
N LEU A 371 -17.73 13.93 9.88
CA LEU A 371 -16.57 13.98 10.75
C LEU A 371 -16.85 13.07 11.95
N SER A 372 -16.12 11.96 12.10
CA SER A 372 -16.48 10.97 13.13
C SER A 372 -16.31 11.52 14.55
N VAL A 373 -17.08 10.96 15.49
CA VAL A 373 -17.07 11.31 16.91
C VAL A 373 -15.65 11.36 17.48
N ASN A 374 -15.31 12.45 18.15
CA ASN A 374 -14.04 12.62 18.86
C ASN A 374 -14.05 13.81 19.84
N GLY A 375 -14.81 14.86 19.53
CA GLY A 375 -14.94 16.04 20.39
C GLY A 375 -13.84 17.09 20.23
N SER A 376 -12.80 16.83 19.43
CA SER A 376 -11.66 17.75 19.26
C SER A 376 -11.22 17.93 17.80
N ARG A 377 -11.96 17.36 16.84
CA ARG A 377 -11.59 17.49 15.43
C ARG A 377 -12.11 18.81 14.87
N VAL A 378 -11.36 19.33 13.90
CA VAL A 378 -11.77 20.50 13.12
C VAL A 378 -11.80 20.14 11.64
N LEU A 379 -12.91 20.41 10.97
CA LEU A 379 -12.98 20.44 9.51
C LEU A 379 -12.78 21.89 9.05
N LYS A 380 -11.70 22.17 8.32
CA LYS A 380 -11.52 23.47 7.65
C LYS A 380 -11.77 23.34 6.16
N THR A 381 -12.60 24.22 5.59
CA THR A 381 -12.85 24.28 4.15
C THR A 381 -12.70 25.72 3.66
N ASP A 382 -12.04 25.95 2.51
CA ASP A 382 -12.04 27.29 1.91
C ASP A 382 -13.36 27.56 1.15
N SER A 383 -14.02 26.50 0.68
CA SER A 383 -15.36 26.55 0.11
C SER A 383 -16.20 25.34 0.52
N LEU A 384 -17.48 25.56 0.77
CA LEU A 384 -18.44 24.50 1.09
C LEU A 384 -19.66 24.62 0.19
N SER A 385 -20.02 23.52 -0.50
CA SER A 385 -21.28 23.37 -1.21
C SER A 385 -22.04 22.16 -0.67
N VAL A 386 -23.28 22.38 -0.23
CA VAL A 386 -24.17 21.35 0.32
C VAL A 386 -25.40 21.23 -0.58
N GLY A 387 -25.42 20.22 -1.45
CA GLY A 387 -26.49 19.98 -2.41
C GLY A 387 -27.82 19.55 -1.77
N ALA A 388 -28.89 19.50 -2.57
CA ALA A 388 -30.20 19.10 -2.09
C ALA A 388 -30.18 17.70 -1.45
N ASN A 389 -30.81 17.55 -0.28
CA ASN A 389 -30.87 16.28 0.46
C ASN A 389 -29.50 15.72 0.93
N SER A 390 -28.42 16.49 0.84
CA SER A 390 -27.11 16.11 1.39
C SER A 390 -27.02 16.43 2.88
N ARG A 391 -26.11 15.74 3.57
CA ARG A 391 -25.78 16.01 4.98
C ARG A 391 -24.27 16.10 5.17
N LEU A 392 -23.85 17.14 5.88
CA LEU A 392 -22.55 17.19 6.54
C LEU A 392 -22.78 17.01 8.04
N ASP A 393 -22.44 15.84 8.58
CA ASP A 393 -22.58 15.54 10.00
C ASP A 393 -21.27 15.81 10.74
N LEU A 394 -21.26 16.82 11.59
CA LEU A 394 -20.09 17.18 12.40
C LEU A 394 -19.99 16.33 13.68
N ASN A 395 -21.00 15.53 14.02
CA ASN A 395 -21.10 14.86 15.32
C ASN A 395 -20.86 15.86 16.46
N ASP A 396 -19.81 15.67 17.25
CA ASP A 396 -19.38 16.51 18.37
C ASP A 396 -18.16 17.37 18.06
N ASN A 397 -17.89 17.62 16.77
CA ASN A 397 -16.70 18.30 16.29
C ASN A 397 -17.03 19.67 15.69
N ASP A 398 -15.96 20.40 15.36
CA ASP A 398 -16.02 21.80 14.99
C ASP A 398 -15.63 22.01 13.51
N MET A 399 -16.01 23.16 12.95
CA MET A 399 -15.77 23.49 11.54
C MET A 399 -15.41 24.97 11.35
N ILE A 400 -14.52 25.23 10.39
CA ILE A 400 -14.21 26.57 9.88
C ILE A 400 -14.51 26.59 8.38
N VAL A 401 -15.35 27.54 7.95
CA VAL A 401 -15.55 27.86 6.53
C VAL A 401 -14.85 29.19 6.24
N ALA A 402 -13.71 29.12 5.54
CA ALA A 402 -12.92 30.31 5.29
C ALA A 402 -13.65 31.26 4.34
N SER A 403 -13.70 32.55 4.69
CA SER A 403 -14.42 33.56 3.90
C SER A 403 -15.88 33.16 3.54
N GLY A 404 -16.54 32.40 4.42
CA GLY A 404 -17.86 31.84 4.19
C GLY A 404 -18.99 32.87 4.31
N ASN A 405 -20.18 32.51 3.84
CA ASN A 405 -21.38 33.31 4.01
C ASN A 405 -22.15 32.88 5.27
N TYR A 406 -22.15 33.73 6.31
CA TYR A 406 -22.81 33.45 7.59
C TYR A 406 -24.26 32.96 7.42
N ALA A 407 -25.08 33.71 6.70
CA ALA A 407 -26.49 33.38 6.51
C ALA A 407 -26.70 32.01 5.84
N THR A 408 -25.83 31.64 4.90
CA THR A 408 -25.87 30.33 4.22
C THR A 408 -25.57 29.20 5.20
N ILE A 409 -24.47 29.31 5.96
CA ILE A 409 -24.06 28.29 6.94
C ILE A 409 -25.11 28.15 8.05
N THR A 410 -25.59 29.26 8.61
CA THR A 410 -26.64 29.25 9.64
C THR A 410 -27.95 28.67 9.11
N ASN A 411 -28.33 28.93 7.84
CA ASN A 411 -29.52 28.32 7.24
C ASN A 411 -29.39 26.80 7.06
N LEU A 412 -28.21 26.30 6.67
CA LEU A 412 -27.95 24.87 6.56
C LEU A 412 -28.07 24.18 7.93
N ILE A 413 -27.54 24.79 8.99
CA ILE A 413 -27.66 24.27 10.37
C ILE A 413 -29.09 24.35 10.85
N ARG A 414 -29.77 25.49 10.66
CA ARG A 414 -31.17 25.70 11.08
C ARG A 414 -32.10 24.68 10.44
N THR A 415 -31.92 24.42 9.14
CA THR A 415 -32.69 23.42 8.40
C THR A 415 -32.47 22.05 9.02
N ALA A 416 -31.22 21.60 9.11
CA ALA A 416 -30.85 20.29 9.66
C ALA A 416 -31.37 20.09 11.10
N ARG A 417 -31.18 21.12 11.94
CA ARG A 417 -31.56 21.13 13.36
C ARG A 417 -33.02 20.82 13.57
N ASN A 418 -33.93 21.34 12.74
CA ASN A 418 -35.37 21.08 12.78
C ASN A 418 -35.95 20.99 14.21
N ALA A 419 -35.95 22.11 14.93
CA ALA A 419 -36.39 22.20 16.33
C ALA A 419 -35.67 21.26 17.32
N GLY A 420 -34.43 20.85 17.01
CA GLY A 420 -33.61 19.96 17.83
C GLY A 420 -33.73 18.48 17.47
N ALA A 421 -34.54 18.12 16.46
CA ALA A 421 -34.64 16.75 15.97
C ALA A 421 -33.44 16.31 15.10
N TRP A 422 -32.69 17.25 14.52
CA TRP A 422 -31.49 16.99 13.70
C TRP A 422 -31.69 16.00 12.55
N ASN A 423 -32.90 16.00 11.97
CA ASN A 423 -33.37 14.97 11.05
C ASN A 423 -33.62 15.48 9.62
N GLN A 424 -33.18 16.69 9.29
CA GLN A 424 -33.29 17.27 7.93
C GLN A 424 -31.92 17.38 7.24
N PRO A 425 -31.87 17.61 5.91
CA PRO A 425 -30.64 17.91 5.17
C PRO A 425 -29.94 19.19 5.66
N GLY A 426 -28.64 19.31 5.40
CA GLY A 426 -27.81 20.46 5.79
C GLY A 426 -26.60 20.07 6.64
N ILE A 427 -26.13 21.01 7.47
CA ILE A 427 -25.03 20.76 8.42
C ILE A 427 -25.66 20.30 9.74
N THR A 428 -25.46 19.03 10.10
CA THR A 428 -26.13 18.37 11.22
C THR A 428 -25.15 17.92 12.31
N SER A 429 -25.70 17.52 13.46
CA SER A 429 -24.96 16.87 14.54
C SER A 429 -25.75 15.67 15.05
N SER A 430 -25.31 14.46 14.70
CA SER A 430 -25.90 13.23 15.25
C SER A 430 -25.68 13.12 16.77
N THR A 431 -24.58 13.67 17.29
CA THR A 431 -24.33 13.69 18.75
C THR A 431 -25.34 14.59 19.47
N ALA A 432 -25.65 15.80 18.97
CA ALA A 432 -26.70 16.64 19.52
C ALA A 432 -28.08 15.96 19.41
N ALA A 433 -28.34 15.29 18.28
CA ALA A 433 -29.55 14.49 18.04
C ALA A 433 -29.74 13.37 19.06
N ALA A 434 -28.65 12.81 19.60
CA ALA A 434 -28.66 11.75 20.59
C ALA A 434 -28.55 12.25 22.05
N ALA A 435 -28.09 13.49 22.29
CA ALA A 435 -27.83 14.02 23.62
C ALA A 435 -29.05 13.98 24.56
N VAL A 436 -28.82 13.57 25.82
CA VAL A 436 -29.79 13.60 26.92
C VAL A 436 -29.09 14.19 28.16
N PRO A 437 -29.48 15.39 28.64
CA PRO A 437 -30.53 16.27 28.10
C PRO A 437 -30.16 16.88 26.74
N LYS A 438 -31.14 17.47 26.04
CA LYS A 438 -30.97 18.19 24.76
C LYS A 438 -30.34 19.57 24.96
N ASN A 439 -29.17 19.64 25.61
CA ASN A 439 -28.52 20.88 26.01
C ASN A 439 -27.37 21.33 25.08
N LYS A 440 -27.02 20.54 24.05
CA LYS A 440 -25.99 20.87 23.07
C LYS A 440 -26.54 21.05 21.65
N THR A 441 -25.82 21.83 20.85
CA THR A 441 -26.15 22.23 19.48
C THR A 441 -24.89 22.48 18.67
N LEU A 442 -25.06 22.78 17.38
CA LEU A 442 -24.06 23.53 16.60
C LEU A 442 -24.38 25.02 16.70
N GLY A 443 -23.44 25.81 17.23
CA GLY A 443 -23.49 27.27 17.23
C GLY A 443 -22.69 27.86 16.07
N THR A 444 -22.97 29.11 15.69
CA THR A 444 -22.24 29.81 14.62
C THR A 444 -21.78 31.20 15.04
N LEU A 445 -20.52 31.53 14.79
CA LEU A 445 -19.97 32.87 14.89
C LEU A 445 -19.19 33.23 13.62
N THR A 446 -19.22 34.49 13.22
CA THR A 446 -18.18 35.03 12.34
C THR A 446 -16.86 35.12 13.09
N GLY A 447 -15.74 35.09 12.38
CA GLY A 447 -14.43 35.30 13.00
C GLY A 447 -14.31 36.66 13.69
N ALA A 448 -14.99 37.69 13.15
CA ALA A 448 -15.05 39.02 13.78
C ALA A 448 -15.77 39.00 15.14
N GLU A 449 -16.90 38.29 15.25
CA GLU A 449 -17.62 38.10 16.51
C GLU A 449 -16.77 37.29 17.49
N PHE A 450 -16.14 36.20 17.03
CA PHE A 450 -15.25 35.39 17.85
C PHE A 450 -14.07 36.19 18.41
N HIS A 451 -13.40 37.02 17.60
CA HIS A 451 -12.32 37.88 18.09
C HIS A 451 -12.80 38.99 19.03
N THR A 452 -14.01 39.52 18.80
CA THR A 452 -14.62 40.47 19.75
C THR A 452 -14.89 39.79 21.08
N ALA A 453 -15.21 38.50 21.05
CA ALA A 453 -15.60 37.73 22.21
C ALA A 453 -14.43 37.18 23.02
N GLN A 454 -13.45 36.56 22.34
CA GLN A 454 -12.32 35.84 22.92
C GLN A 454 -10.99 36.61 22.84
N GLY A 455 -10.98 37.75 22.13
CA GLY A 455 -9.80 38.57 21.88
C GLY A 455 -9.19 38.35 20.49
N ALA A 456 -8.49 39.37 19.98
CA ALA A 456 -7.99 39.42 18.61
C ALA A 456 -6.92 38.36 18.26
N ALA A 457 -6.32 37.72 19.26
CA ALA A 457 -5.31 36.67 19.09
C ALA A 457 -5.84 35.26 19.45
N ALA A 458 -7.15 35.13 19.72
CA ALA A 458 -7.75 33.86 20.08
C ALA A 458 -7.64 32.84 18.93
N LEU A 459 -7.41 31.59 19.28
CA LEU A 459 -7.42 30.47 18.34
C LEU A 459 -8.73 29.71 18.48
N PHE A 460 -9.30 29.27 17.36
CA PHE A 460 -10.46 28.38 17.34
C PHE A 460 -9.95 26.94 17.26
N ASP A 461 -9.97 26.24 18.40
CA ASP A 461 -9.50 24.85 18.53
C ASP A 461 -8.10 24.62 17.95
N GLY A 462 -7.20 25.59 18.19
CA GLY A 462 -5.81 25.57 17.73
C GLY A 462 -5.58 26.18 16.34
N PHE A 463 -6.64 26.61 15.64
CA PHE A 463 -6.54 27.26 14.33
C PHE A 463 -6.61 28.77 14.43
N THR A 464 -5.83 29.44 13.58
CA THR A 464 -6.01 30.87 13.34
C THR A 464 -7.31 31.12 12.59
N VAL A 465 -7.97 32.21 12.95
CA VAL A 465 -9.26 32.63 12.39
C VAL A 465 -9.08 33.98 11.72
N ALA A 466 -9.64 34.15 10.53
CA ALA A 466 -9.81 35.46 9.91
C ALA A 466 -11.19 36.03 10.24
N ASN A 467 -11.33 37.36 10.28
CA ASN A 467 -12.62 38.01 10.55
C ASN A 467 -13.74 37.60 9.58
N SER A 468 -13.38 37.20 8.36
CA SER A 468 -14.27 36.73 7.31
C SER A 468 -14.67 35.26 7.43
N ASP A 469 -14.04 34.49 8.32
CA ASP A 469 -14.35 33.07 8.48
C ASP A 469 -15.68 32.88 9.20
N ILE A 470 -16.34 31.76 8.92
CA ILE A 470 -17.52 31.30 9.67
C ILE A 470 -17.11 30.10 10.50
N LEU A 471 -17.26 30.21 11.80
CA LEU A 471 -16.96 29.18 12.78
C LEU A 471 -18.24 28.45 13.15
N VAL A 472 -18.19 27.13 13.16
CA VAL A 472 -19.27 26.26 13.66
C VAL A 472 -18.71 25.44 14.80
N LYS A 473 -19.31 25.57 15.98
CA LYS A 473 -18.86 24.85 17.18
C LYS A 473 -19.93 23.93 17.73
N TYR A 474 -19.58 22.72 18.10
CA TYR A 474 -20.41 21.86 18.95
C TYR A 474 -20.38 22.37 20.40
N THR A 475 -21.41 23.12 20.79
CA THR A 475 -21.44 23.81 22.09
C THR A 475 -22.80 23.72 22.79
N TYR A 476 -22.93 24.32 23.97
CA TYR A 476 -24.17 24.40 24.74
C TYR A 476 -25.16 25.39 24.12
N TYR A 477 -26.46 25.13 24.30
CA TYR A 477 -27.46 26.17 24.08
C TYR A 477 -27.20 27.33 25.02
N GLY A 478 -27.04 28.52 24.45
CA GLY A 478 -26.78 29.75 25.21
C GLY A 478 -25.30 30.12 25.27
N ASP A 479 -24.36 29.24 24.91
CA ASP A 479 -22.96 29.64 24.71
C ASP A 479 -22.87 30.44 23.40
N VAL A 480 -22.69 31.74 23.51
CA VAL A 480 -22.66 32.68 22.38
C VAL A 480 -21.28 33.30 22.18
N ASP A 481 -20.29 32.89 22.94
CA ASP A 481 -18.90 33.36 22.82
C ASP A 481 -17.89 32.23 22.53
N PHE A 482 -18.35 30.98 22.54
CA PHE A 482 -17.58 29.75 22.33
C PHE A 482 -16.53 29.44 23.40
N ASN A 483 -16.72 29.91 24.64
CA ASN A 483 -15.85 29.58 25.77
C ASN A 483 -16.21 28.23 26.44
N GLY A 484 -17.31 27.60 26.03
CA GLY A 484 -17.75 26.29 26.55
C GLY A 484 -18.51 26.35 27.87
N LEU A 485 -18.81 27.54 28.38
CA LEU A 485 -19.65 27.82 29.54
C LEU A 485 -20.95 28.49 29.09
N VAL A 486 -21.93 28.54 30.00
CA VAL A 486 -23.13 29.36 29.84
C VAL A 486 -23.23 30.20 31.10
N ASP A 487 -22.80 31.45 31.01
CA ASP A 487 -22.68 32.34 32.17
C ASP A 487 -23.21 33.75 31.91
N PHE A 488 -22.90 34.68 32.83
CA PHE A 488 -23.39 36.06 32.76
C PHE A 488 -22.99 36.76 31.46
N ASP A 489 -21.81 36.48 30.93
CA ASP A 489 -21.31 37.13 29.73
C ASP A 489 -22.13 36.72 28.50
N ASP A 490 -22.56 35.45 28.45
CA ASP A 490 -23.48 34.96 27.43
C ASP A 490 -24.85 35.62 27.51
N TYR A 491 -25.45 35.63 28.70
CA TYR A 491 -26.77 36.27 28.89
C TYR A 491 -26.73 37.76 28.55
N SER A 492 -25.66 38.47 28.92
CA SER A 492 -25.49 39.88 28.58
C SER A 492 -25.48 40.11 27.06
N ARG A 493 -24.80 39.24 26.30
CA ARG A 493 -24.76 39.30 24.84
C ARG A 493 -26.11 38.97 24.19
N ILE A 494 -26.81 37.96 24.71
CA ILE A 494 -28.15 37.58 24.25
C ILE A 494 -29.13 38.74 24.49
N ASP A 495 -29.14 39.32 25.68
CA ASP A 495 -30.01 40.46 26.03
C ASP A 495 -29.67 41.69 25.18
N ALA A 496 -28.39 41.95 24.94
CA ALA A 496 -27.97 43.00 24.02
C ALA A 496 -28.47 42.74 22.59
N GLY A 497 -28.40 41.50 22.11
CA GLY A 497 -28.95 41.10 20.82
C GLY A 497 -30.46 41.34 20.73
N PHE A 498 -31.21 40.91 21.76
CA PHE A 498 -32.65 41.12 21.87
C PHE A 498 -33.02 42.60 21.87
N ASN A 499 -32.36 43.41 22.70
CA ASN A 499 -32.60 44.86 22.79
C ASN A 499 -32.29 45.61 21.48
N ASN A 500 -31.38 45.06 20.67
CA ASN A 500 -31.02 45.60 19.35
C ASN A 500 -31.82 44.95 18.20
N ASN A 501 -32.83 44.14 18.49
CA ASN A 501 -33.65 43.40 17.51
C ASN A 501 -32.81 42.56 16.52
N ARG A 502 -31.68 42.02 16.98
CA ARG A 502 -30.89 41.07 16.19
C ARG A 502 -31.60 39.71 16.22
N THR A 503 -31.67 39.05 15.07
CA THR A 503 -32.17 37.67 14.99
C THR A 503 -31.00 36.70 15.09
N GLY A 504 -31.04 35.80 16.08
CA GLY A 504 -30.03 34.76 16.29
C GLY A 504 -30.09 33.58 15.32
#